data_AF-A0A9R1NRT6-F1
#
_entry.id   AF-A0A9R1NRT6-F1
#
_cell.length_a   1.000
_cell.length_b   1.000
_cell.length_c   1.000
_cell.angle_alpha   90.00
_cell.angle_beta   90.00
_cell.angle_gamma   90.00
#
_symmetry.space_group_name_H-M   'P 1'
#
loop_
_entity.id
_entity.type
_entity.pdbx_description
1 polymer ?
#
loop_
_entity_poly.entity_id
_entity_poly.type
_entity_poly.pdbx_seq_one_letter_code
_entity_poly.pdbx_strand_id
1 'polypeptide(L)'
;MERLLGLLKVKVVSGVNLAICDPLAHSSDPYVAIRLGQQEVFDHDTFTKDDSMGDAEFSILNFVEIAKKDLSHVPDDTVMKTIHPDKGNCFSTESHITWKDGKVSQNIVLKLRNTDTSEIILHLEWVNIPGTVQ
;
A
#
# COMPACT_ATOMS: atom_id res chain seq x y z
N MET A 1 -16.31 -16.31 -15.94
CA MET A 1 -16.15 -16.60 -14.51
C MET A 1 -14.92 -15.84 -14.05
N GLU A 2 -15.06 -14.89 -13.14
CA GLU A 2 -13.91 -14.16 -12.60
C GLU A 2 -13.08 -15.12 -11.76
N ARG A 3 -11.86 -15.43 -12.21
CA ARG A 3 -10.93 -16.29 -11.48
C ARG A 3 -10.19 -15.41 -10.48
N LEU A 4 -10.46 -15.62 -9.21
CA LEU A 4 -9.77 -14.93 -8.14
C LEU A 4 -8.31 -15.41 -8.09
N LEU A 5 -7.36 -14.48 -8.23
CA LEU A 5 -5.93 -14.79 -8.34
C LEU A 5 -5.25 -14.99 -6.98
N GLY A 6 -5.78 -14.36 -5.95
CA GLY A 6 -5.26 -14.31 -4.59
C GLY A 6 -5.80 -13.08 -3.87
N LEU A 7 -5.34 -12.82 -2.64
CA LEU A 7 -5.66 -11.61 -1.88
C LEU A 7 -4.41 -10.74 -1.78
N LEU A 8 -4.56 -9.45 -2.09
CA LEU A 8 -3.59 -8.43 -1.73
C LEU A 8 -3.94 -7.91 -0.33
N LYS A 9 -3.13 -8.26 0.67
CA LYS A 9 -3.26 -7.70 2.00
C LYS A 9 -2.50 -6.37 2.05
N VAL A 10 -3.23 -5.28 2.26
CA VAL A 10 -2.65 -3.95 2.48
C VAL A 10 -2.76 -3.62 3.96
N LYS A 11 -1.63 -3.44 4.63
CA LYS A 11 -1.57 -2.97 6.01
C LYS A 11 -1.16 -1.50 6.00
N VAL A 12 -2.05 -0.63 6.46
CA VAL A 12 -1.69 0.75 6.82
C VAL A 12 -0.90 0.67 8.13
N VAL A 13 0.37 1.08 8.10
CA VAL A 13 1.27 0.97 9.26
C VAL A 13 1.16 2.22 10.12
N SER A 14 1.36 3.39 9.53
CA SER A 14 1.25 4.69 10.21
C SER A 14 1.24 5.83 9.19
N GLY A 15 0.81 7.02 9.63
CA GLY A 15 1.08 8.29 8.96
C GLY A 15 2.16 9.09 9.70
N VAL A 16 2.91 9.91 8.96
CA VAL A 16 4.01 10.73 9.47
C VAL A 16 3.81 12.17 9.00
N ASN A 17 3.95 13.14 9.92
CA ASN A 17 3.80 14.58 9.65
C ASN A 17 2.55 14.91 8.83
N LEU A 18 1.41 14.29 9.17
CA LEU A 18 0.12 14.53 8.53
C LEU A 18 -0.33 15.97 8.78
N ALA A 19 -1.12 16.51 7.85
CA ALA A 19 -1.70 17.85 7.99
C ALA A 19 -2.55 17.98 9.26
N ILE A 20 -2.55 19.17 9.86
CA ILE A 20 -3.45 19.50 10.96
C ILE A 20 -4.72 20.13 10.36
N CYS A 21 -5.87 19.48 10.56
CA CYS A 21 -7.14 19.87 9.96
C CYS A 21 -8.10 20.53 10.96
N ASP A 22 -7.92 20.34 12.28
CA ASP A 22 -8.62 21.11 13.30
C ASP A 22 -7.69 22.20 13.88
N PRO A 23 -7.86 23.49 13.50
CA PRO A 23 -7.04 24.58 14.02
C PRO A 23 -7.33 24.90 15.49
N LEU A 24 -8.49 24.52 16.02
CA LEU A 24 -8.89 24.79 17.40
C LEU A 24 -8.33 23.73 18.35
N ALA A 25 -8.37 22.46 17.95
CA ALA A 25 -7.77 21.37 18.71
C ALA A 25 -6.26 21.19 18.44
N HIS A 26 -5.72 21.85 17.41
CA HIS A 26 -4.36 21.64 16.90
C HIS A 26 -4.07 20.15 16.60
N SER A 27 -5.09 19.41 16.17
CA SER A 27 -5.03 17.96 15.91
C SER A 27 -5.86 17.57 14.68
N SER A 28 -5.82 16.29 14.32
CA SER A 28 -6.63 15.67 13.28
C SER A 28 -7.02 14.26 13.70
N ASP A 29 -8.11 13.74 13.17
CA ASP A 29 -8.53 12.33 13.31
C ASP A 29 -8.37 11.61 11.96
N PRO A 30 -7.12 11.24 11.57
CA PRO A 30 -6.85 10.74 10.22
C PRO A 30 -7.36 9.31 10.02
N TYR A 31 -8.00 9.07 8.88
CA TYR A 31 -8.26 7.74 8.35
C TYR A 31 -7.72 7.61 6.91
N VAL A 32 -7.55 6.37 6.44
CA VAL A 32 -7.05 6.11 5.08
C VAL A 32 -8.12 5.36 4.29
N ALA A 33 -8.53 5.94 3.16
CA ALA A 33 -9.35 5.25 2.16
C ALA A 33 -8.44 4.63 1.09
N ILE A 34 -8.56 3.32 0.87
CA ILE A 34 -7.81 2.61 -0.17
C ILE A 34 -8.75 2.26 -1.32
N ARG A 35 -8.34 2.63 -2.54
CA ARG A 35 -9.09 2.40 -3.77
C ARG A 35 -8.31 1.50 -4.73
N LEU A 36 -8.96 0.45 -5.25
CA LEU A 36 -8.44 -0.39 -6.32
C LEU A 36 -9.54 -0.62 -7.37
N GLY A 37 -9.43 0.05 -8.52
CA GLY A 37 -10.49 0.04 -9.53
C GLY A 37 -11.78 0.68 -8.99
N GLN A 38 -12.89 -0.06 -9.00
CA GLN A 38 -14.18 0.38 -8.45
C GLN A 38 -14.38 0.02 -6.97
N GLN A 39 -13.41 -0.64 -6.34
CA GLN A 39 -13.47 -1.01 -4.94
C GLN A 39 -12.89 0.12 -4.08
N GLU A 40 -13.64 0.55 -3.08
CA GLU A 40 -13.23 1.52 -2.09
C GLU A 40 -13.51 0.97 -0.69
N VAL A 41 -12.51 1.02 0.20
CA VAL A 41 -12.62 0.57 1.59
C VAL A 41 -12.33 1.75 2.52
N PHE A 42 -13.20 1.92 3.52
CA PHE A 42 -13.11 2.95 4.56
C PHE A 42 -12.99 2.30 5.93
N ASP A 43 -12.39 3.01 6.88
CA ASP A 43 -12.59 2.73 8.30
C ASP A 43 -13.99 3.20 8.75
N HIS A 44 -14.58 2.53 9.73
CA HIS A 44 -15.96 2.77 10.15
C HIS A 44 -16.02 3.72 11.35
N ASP A 45 -15.97 5.03 11.09
CA ASP A 45 -16.20 6.08 12.10
C ASP A 45 -17.35 7.03 11.70
N THR A 46 -17.78 7.89 12.64
CA THR A 46 -18.97 8.74 12.51
C THR A 46 -18.71 9.95 11.60
N PHE A 47 -19.35 9.97 10.43
CA PHE A 47 -19.06 10.91 9.34
C PHE A 47 -19.53 12.36 9.60
N THR A 48 -18.58 13.28 9.70
CA THR A 48 -18.74 14.70 9.32
C THR A 48 -18.21 14.90 7.89
N LYS A 49 -18.29 16.12 7.34
CA LYS A 49 -17.64 16.40 6.04
C LYS A 49 -16.15 16.60 6.29
N ASP A 50 -15.35 15.61 5.94
CA ASP A 50 -13.93 15.58 6.29
C ASP A 50 -13.07 16.41 5.31
N ASP A 51 -12.06 17.10 5.85
CA ASP A 51 -11.05 17.79 5.07
C ASP A 51 -10.02 16.79 4.52
N SER A 52 -9.68 16.91 3.24
CA SER A 52 -8.67 16.02 2.63
C SER A 52 -7.29 16.29 3.21
N MET A 53 -6.63 15.23 3.69
CA MET A 53 -5.28 15.28 4.26
C MET A 53 -4.17 14.92 3.25
N GLY A 54 -4.52 14.88 1.96
CA GLY A 54 -3.62 14.52 0.86
C GLY A 54 -3.89 13.13 0.30
N ASP A 55 -3.29 12.85 -0.85
CA ASP A 55 -3.51 11.61 -1.60
C ASP A 55 -2.21 11.11 -2.26
N ALA A 56 -2.09 9.81 -2.47
CA ALA A 56 -0.96 9.20 -3.15
C ALA A 56 -1.42 8.02 -4.00
N GLU A 57 -0.70 7.73 -5.08
CA GLU A 57 -1.00 6.59 -5.93
C GLU A 57 0.22 5.69 -6.21
N PHE A 58 -0.13 4.41 -6.27
CA PHE A 58 0.67 3.21 -6.39
C PHE A 58 0.46 2.30 -7.59
N SER A 59 1.49 1.83 -8.30
CA SER A 59 1.30 0.66 -9.17
C SER A 59 1.60 -0.64 -8.43
N ILE A 60 0.63 -1.54 -8.39
CA ILE A 60 0.79 -2.91 -7.86
C ILE A 60 1.17 -3.93 -8.95
N LEU A 61 1.31 -3.52 -10.21
CA LEU A 61 1.52 -4.44 -11.34
C LEU A 61 2.73 -5.34 -11.11
N ASN A 62 3.88 -4.74 -10.79
CA ASN A 62 5.12 -5.46 -10.50
C ASN A 62 4.96 -6.47 -9.35
N PHE A 63 4.24 -6.07 -8.30
CA PHE A 63 3.99 -6.90 -7.13
C PHE A 63 3.15 -8.13 -7.51
N VAL A 64 2.05 -7.92 -8.23
CA VAL A 64 1.16 -8.99 -8.67
C VAL A 64 1.83 -9.92 -9.69
N GLU A 65 2.60 -9.37 -10.63
CA GLU A 65 3.36 -10.17 -11.60
C GLU A 65 4.37 -11.08 -10.94
N ILE A 66 5.06 -10.61 -9.89
CA ILE A 66 6.00 -11.43 -9.11
C ILE A 66 5.24 -12.46 -8.28
N ALA A 67 4.16 -12.05 -7.61
CA ALA A 67 3.34 -12.93 -6.78
C ALA A 67 2.68 -14.11 -7.52
N LYS A 68 2.50 -13.97 -8.84
CA LYS A 68 1.93 -15.03 -9.69
C LYS A 68 2.98 -16.01 -10.23
N LYS A 69 4.28 -15.78 -10.00
CA LYS A 69 5.34 -16.69 -10.45
C LYS A 69 5.45 -17.88 -9.51
N ASP A 70 6.00 -18.98 -10.03
CA ASP A 70 6.49 -20.05 -9.17
C ASP A 70 7.81 -19.61 -8.52
N LEU A 71 7.75 -19.43 -7.20
CA LEU A 71 8.88 -18.99 -6.37
C LEU A 71 9.37 -20.11 -5.43
N SER A 72 8.92 -21.35 -5.63
CA SER A 72 9.28 -22.51 -4.79
C SER A 72 10.79 -22.80 -4.74
N HIS A 73 11.52 -22.39 -5.79
CA HIS A 73 12.96 -22.56 -5.93
C HIS A 73 13.76 -21.32 -5.53
N VAL A 74 13.09 -20.21 -5.23
CA VAL A 74 13.77 -18.94 -4.92
C VAL A 74 14.20 -18.96 -3.45
N PRO A 75 15.49 -18.65 -3.16
CA PRO A 75 15.97 -18.54 -1.79
C PRO A 75 15.19 -17.49 -1.00
N ASP A 76 15.04 -17.74 0.30
CA ASP A 76 14.43 -16.77 1.20
C ASP A 76 15.23 -15.45 1.25
N ASP A 77 14.56 -14.36 1.61
CA ASP A 77 15.11 -12.99 1.66
C ASP A 77 15.62 -12.46 0.30
N THR A 78 15.15 -13.01 -0.82
CA THR A 78 15.52 -12.53 -2.16
C THR A 78 14.78 -11.23 -2.49
N VAL A 79 15.53 -10.18 -2.87
CA VAL A 79 14.97 -8.97 -3.48
C VAL A 79 14.63 -9.25 -4.94
N MET A 80 13.33 -9.28 -5.25
CA MET A 80 12.81 -9.60 -6.57
C MET A 80 12.75 -8.38 -7.49
N LYS A 81 12.52 -7.19 -6.92
CA LYS A 81 12.50 -5.91 -7.64
C LYS A 81 12.69 -4.73 -6.69
N THR A 82 13.37 -3.69 -7.17
CA THR A 82 13.48 -2.40 -6.50
C THR A 82 12.73 -1.33 -7.30
N ILE A 83 11.90 -0.56 -6.61
CA ILE A 83 11.22 0.64 -7.11
C ILE A 83 11.92 1.84 -6.49
N HIS A 84 12.38 2.76 -7.33
CA HIS A 84 13.07 3.97 -6.88
C HIS A 84 12.11 5.16 -6.89
N PRO A 85 12.26 6.11 -5.94
CA PRO A 85 11.60 7.41 -6.01
C PRO A 85 11.91 8.13 -7.32
N ASP A 86 10.88 8.64 -7.98
CA ASP A 86 11.04 9.50 -9.15
C ASP A 86 9.92 10.54 -9.23
N LYS A 87 10.00 11.44 -10.22
CA LYS A 87 9.02 12.53 -10.39
C LYS A 87 7.63 12.06 -10.83
N GLY A 88 7.52 10.83 -11.33
CA GLY A 88 6.28 10.22 -11.82
C GLY A 88 5.62 9.27 -10.83
N ASN A 89 6.15 9.12 -9.62
CA ASN A 89 5.59 8.26 -8.59
C ASN A 89 5.56 8.95 -7.21
N CYS A 90 4.86 8.34 -6.25
CA CYS A 90 4.71 8.87 -4.89
C CYS A 90 5.70 8.26 -3.89
N PHE A 91 6.64 7.41 -4.29
CA PHE A 91 7.57 6.78 -3.35
C PHE A 91 8.53 7.84 -2.78
N SER A 92 8.64 7.93 -1.45
CA SER A 92 9.62 8.82 -0.81
C SER A 92 10.96 8.13 -0.54
N THR A 93 10.97 6.81 -0.46
CA THR A 93 12.17 5.97 -0.31
C THR A 93 12.16 4.84 -1.33
N GLU A 94 13.32 4.20 -1.54
CA GLU A 94 13.37 2.95 -2.27
C GLU A 94 12.44 1.90 -1.62
N SER A 95 11.79 1.11 -2.47
CA SER A 95 10.88 0.05 -2.04
C SER A 95 11.25 -1.25 -2.74
N HIS A 96 11.39 -2.31 -1.95
CA HIS A 96 11.78 -3.62 -2.43
C HIS A 96 10.60 -4.58 -2.36
N ILE A 97 10.34 -5.28 -3.46
CA ILE A 97 9.48 -6.46 -3.49
C ILE A 97 10.38 -7.64 -3.15
N THR A 98 10.10 -8.32 -2.04
CA THR A 98 10.90 -9.42 -1.51
C THR A 98 10.12 -10.72 -1.48
N TRP A 99 10.82 -11.82 -1.68
CA TRP A 99 10.34 -13.16 -1.36
C TRP A 99 10.89 -13.55 0.00
N LYS A 100 10.01 -13.74 0.98
CA LYS A 100 10.36 -14.10 2.35
C LYS A 100 9.26 -14.96 2.98
N ASP A 101 9.63 -16.01 3.70
CA ASP A 101 8.75 -16.90 4.45
C ASP A 101 7.59 -17.46 3.60
N GLY A 102 7.90 -17.79 2.33
CA GLY A 102 6.91 -18.31 1.38
C GLY A 102 5.90 -17.28 0.87
N LYS A 103 6.18 -15.97 1.04
CA LYS A 103 5.30 -14.88 0.64
C LYS A 103 6.04 -13.80 -0.13
N VAL A 104 5.32 -13.14 -1.02
CA VAL A 104 5.77 -11.88 -1.63
C VAL A 104 5.33 -10.73 -0.74
N SER A 105 6.28 -9.88 -0.34
CA SER A 105 6.04 -8.73 0.54
C SER A 105 6.70 -7.46 0.02
N GLN A 106 6.18 -6.31 0.43
CA GLN A 106 6.73 -5.00 0.04
C GLN A 106 6.44 -3.96 1.12
N ASN A 107 7.48 -3.27 1.59
CA ASN A 107 7.34 -2.06 2.42
C ASN A 107 7.32 -0.83 1.53
N ILE A 108 6.40 0.09 1.78
CA ILE A 108 6.17 1.27 0.95
C ILE A 108 6.08 2.50 1.86
N VAL A 109 6.79 3.56 1.50
CA VAL A 109 6.59 4.90 2.06
C VAL A 109 6.16 5.82 0.92
N LEU A 110 4.98 6.40 1.05
CA LEU A 110 4.40 7.29 0.05
C LEU A 110 4.39 8.72 0.57
N LYS A 111 4.91 9.66 -0.21
CA LYS A 111 4.67 11.09 -0.01
C LYS A 111 3.26 11.44 -0.49
N LEU A 112 2.47 12.06 0.37
CA LEU A 112 1.15 12.58 0.00
C LEU A 112 1.29 13.85 -0.84
N ARG A 113 0.52 13.91 -1.92
CA ARG A 113 0.36 15.11 -2.74
C ARG A 113 -0.42 16.17 -2.00
N ASN A 114 -0.22 17.43 -2.40
CA ASN A 114 -0.85 18.61 -1.80
C ASN A 114 -0.51 18.80 -0.31
N THR A 115 0.58 18.18 0.14
CA THR A 115 1.16 18.35 1.47
C THR A 115 2.67 18.55 1.34
N ASP A 116 3.29 19.30 2.25
CA ASP A 116 4.72 19.57 2.18
C ASP A 116 5.56 18.37 2.64
N THR A 117 5.12 17.71 3.72
CA THR A 117 5.90 16.74 4.48
C THR A 117 5.17 15.44 4.81
N SER A 118 3.90 15.28 4.44
CA SER A 118 3.11 14.15 4.93
C SER A 118 3.44 12.87 4.18
N GLU A 119 3.59 11.79 4.94
CA GLU A 119 3.86 10.46 4.41
C GLU A 119 2.92 9.42 4.99
N ILE A 120 2.63 8.38 4.22
CA ILE A 120 1.94 7.17 4.66
C ILE A 120 2.85 5.96 4.46
N ILE A 121 2.97 5.15 5.52
CA ILE A 121 3.73 3.91 5.50
C ILE A 121 2.75 2.74 5.34
N LEU A 122 2.98 1.92 4.32
CA LEU A 122 2.18 0.73 4.01
C LEU A 122 3.08 -0.51 3.99
N HIS A 123 2.46 -1.65 4.27
CA HIS A 123 3.05 -2.96 4.02
C HIS A 123 2.09 -3.81 3.18
N LEU A 124 2.58 -4.35 2.06
CA LEU A 124 1.86 -5.28 1.21
C LEU A 124 2.32 -6.71 1.46
N GLU A 125 1.36 -7.63 1.48
CA GLU A 125 1.63 -9.07 1.52
C GLU A 125 0.68 -9.77 0.53
N TRP A 126 1.21 -10.69 -0.26
CA TRP A 126 0.38 -11.56 -1.09
C TRP A 126 -0.07 -12.79 -0.30
N VAL A 127 -1.38 -13.06 -0.32
CA VAL A 127 -1.97 -14.22 0.33
C VAL A 127 -2.61 -15.13 -0.72
N ASN A 128 -2.05 -16.33 -0.85
CA ASN A 128 -2.62 -17.37 -1.70
C ASN A 128 -3.91 -17.92 -1.05
N ILE A 129 -5.00 -17.98 -1.80
CA ILE A 129 -6.21 -18.67 -1.34
C ILE A 129 -6.10 -20.15 -1.73
N PRO A 130 -6.24 -21.09 -0.79
CA PRO A 130 -6.31 -22.52 -1.09
C PRO A 130 -7.49 -22.82 -2.03
N GLY A 131 -7.26 -23.61 -3.09
CA GLY A 131 -8.31 -24.04 -4.01
C GLY A 131 -8.55 -23.13 -5.23
N THR A 132 -7.90 -21.96 -5.33
CA THR A 132 -7.96 -21.09 -6.52
C THR A 132 -6.88 -21.35 -7.56
N VAL A 133 -5.90 -22.21 -7.27
CA VAL A 133 -4.83 -22.60 -8.20
C VAL A 133 -5.00 -24.07 -8.59
N GLN A 134 -5.50 -24.29 -9.80
CA GLN A 134 -5.21 -25.44 -10.67
C GLN A 134 -4.60 -24.88 -11.95
#